data_AF-A0A448ZKL7-F1
#
_entry.id   AF-A0A448ZKL7-F1
#
_cell.length_a   1.000
_cell.length_b   1.000
_cell.length_c   1.000
_cell.angle_alpha   90.00
_cell.angle_beta   90.00
_cell.angle_gamma   90.00
#
_symmetry.space_group_name_H-M   'P 1'
#
loop_
_entity.id
_entity.type
_entity.pdbx_description
1 polymer ?
#
loop_
_entity_poly.entity_id
_entity_poly.type
_entity_poly.pdbx_seq_one_letter_code
_entity_poly.pdbx_strand_id
1 'polypeptide(L)'
;MSILFPNRLRVVEHEFEDRSKFREWLVDDGFRSNFMETDGKGHATSPLVWISKTQSEGGPDPADIEKYLGGHDATLDWCREFMQPAEMRNVKAEPVMVDDGHSADHGYDYDLIVIGGGSGGMAAAKEAALHGAKVALCDFVKPSPQGTTWGLGGTCVNVGCIPKKLFHIGATLRESVHADANFFGISSVGAKPDDMMGQLPAIETETHWDVAKSNIQNYIRGLNFKYRVRLREKSVNYLNKLATFKDAHTVEVKDKKGVVSEITASRFLVAVGGRPTPLDCEGGDLAISSDDVFFLNKDPGKTLCVGASYISLECAGFLAGLGKDVTCAVRSILLRGFDRECSERIGNYMKAHGVNFKMQVTPKKLEKVDGDRIKVTFSDGTDDVYDTVLAAVGRTADTAKLGLEAVNVETNPKNRKIVTKLEQSSCPNIYAVGDVMDGCPELTPVAIQAGVILARRLFAGSKEAMDYINVCTTVFTPIEYSCVGLSEEDAIEKFGEDRIEVFHREFVPLEWSLSQARHDSNSFTKIVVDKQDEERVVGIHYVGPNAGEVMQGFGVSMKNRLTYSQLVETVGIHPTSAEEIVTLSITKSSGEDAAAGGC
;
A
#
# COMPACT_ATOMS: atom_id res chain seq x y z
N MET A 1 -2.64 -42.10 -9.59
CA MET A 1 -2.44 -40.99 -10.55
C MET A 1 -2.52 -41.45 -12.01
N SER A 2 -1.85 -42.53 -12.41
CA SER A 2 -1.99 -43.15 -13.75
C SER A 2 -3.44 -43.49 -14.12
N ILE A 3 -4.26 -43.95 -13.16
CA ILE A 3 -5.70 -44.24 -13.37
C ILE A 3 -6.49 -42.99 -13.78
N LEU A 4 -6.11 -41.81 -13.29
CA LEU A 4 -6.82 -40.56 -13.54
C LEU A 4 -6.31 -39.85 -14.81
N PHE A 5 -5.03 -40.03 -15.18
CA PHE A 5 -4.38 -39.31 -16.29
C PHE A 5 -3.45 -40.21 -17.13
N PRO A 6 -3.97 -41.28 -17.74
CA PRO A 6 -3.16 -42.33 -18.37
C PRO A 6 -2.30 -41.85 -19.55
N ASN A 7 -2.66 -40.71 -20.16
CA ASN A 7 -1.99 -40.18 -21.35
C ASN A 7 -1.00 -39.03 -21.05
N ARG A 8 -0.89 -38.60 -19.78
CA ARG A 8 -0.05 -37.44 -19.37
C ARG A 8 0.99 -37.79 -18.33
N LEU A 9 0.76 -38.85 -17.56
CA LEU A 9 1.67 -39.34 -16.54
C LEU A 9 2.04 -40.77 -16.89
N ARG A 10 3.34 -41.01 -17.01
CA ARG A 10 3.90 -42.34 -17.13
C ARG A 10 4.36 -42.81 -15.76
N VAL A 11 3.81 -43.93 -15.30
CA VAL A 11 4.30 -44.59 -14.08
C VAL A 11 5.31 -45.64 -14.51
N VAL A 12 6.50 -45.57 -13.92
CA VAL A 12 7.53 -46.60 -14.07
C VAL A 12 7.67 -47.26 -12.71
N GLU A 13 7.37 -48.56 -12.66
CA GLU A 13 7.58 -49.36 -11.46
C GLU A 13 9.02 -49.86 -11.45
N HIS A 14 9.68 -49.65 -10.31
CA HIS A 14 11.01 -50.15 -10.06
C HIS A 14 10.93 -51.16 -8.93
N GLU A 15 11.12 -52.43 -9.28
CA GLU A 15 11.19 -53.50 -8.31
C GLU A 15 12.61 -53.62 -7.76
N PHE A 16 12.71 -53.73 -6.45
CA PHE A 16 13.95 -53.98 -5.73
C PHE A 16 13.74 -55.20 -4.85
N GLU A 17 14.78 -56.04 -4.73
CA GLU A 17 14.73 -57.25 -3.89
C GLU A 17 14.32 -56.95 -2.45
N ASP A 18 14.78 -55.81 -1.92
CA ASP A 18 14.38 -55.30 -0.62
C ASP A 18 14.47 -53.76 -0.53
N ARG A 19 14.02 -53.22 0.61
CA ARG A 19 14.05 -51.79 0.91
C ARG A 19 15.47 -51.22 1.03
N SER A 20 16.45 -52.04 1.37
CA SER A 20 17.85 -51.60 1.49
C SER A 20 18.45 -51.36 0.11
N LYS A 21 18.21 -52.27 -0.84
CA LYS A 21 18.61 -52.12 -2.25
C LYS A 21 17.96 -50.90 -2.91
N PHE A 22 16.69 -50.65 -2.62
CA PHE A 22 16.03 -49.42 -3.04
C PHE A 22 16.70 -48.15 -2.46
N ARG A 23 17.04 -48.16 -1.17
CA ARG A 23 17.71 -47.03 -0.53
C ARG A 23 19.11 -46.81 -1.08
N GLU A 24 19.87 -47.89 -1.32
CA GLU A 24 21.17 -47.84 -1.99
C GLU A 24 21.04 -47.18 -3.36
N TRP A 25 20.04 -47.56 -4.16
CA TRP A 25 19.78 -46.94 -5.46
C TRP A 25 19.41 -45.45 -5.36
N LEU A 26 18.54 -45.07 -4.42
CA LEU A 26 18.16 -43.65 -4.21
C LEU A 26 19.33 -42.75 -3.82
N VAL A 27 20.35 -43.33 -3.17
CA VAL A 27 21.53 -42.60 -2.69
C VAL A 27 22.78 -42.82 -3.54
N ASP A 28 22.66 -43.59 -4.64
CA ASP A 28 23.74 -43.81 -5.58
C ASP A 28 24.16 -42.47 -6.22
N ASP A 29 25.46 -42.21 -6.19
CA ASP A 29 26.01 -40.94 -6.66
C ASP A 29 25.75 -40.71 -8.15
N GLY A 30 25.65 -41.77 -8.95
CA GLY A 30 25.30 -41.70 -10.37
C GLY A 30 23.85 -41.29 -10.60
N PHE A 31 22.93 -41.61 -9.69
CA PHE A 31 21.54 -41.15 -9.75
C PHE A 31 21.40 -39.71 -9.21
N ARG A 32 22.04 -39.41 -8.06
CA ARG A 32 21.92 -38.11 -7.39
C ARG A 32 22.68 -36.97 -8.05
N SER A 33 23.81 -37.25 -8.71
CA SER A 33 24.63 -36.20 -9.33
C SER A 33 23.88 -35.41 -10.41
N ASN A 34 22.83 -36.00 -10.98
CA ASN A 34 22.11 -35.44 -12.13
C ASN A 34 20.93 -34.53 -11.74
N PHE A 35 20.56 -34.45 -10.46
CA PHE A 35 19.64 -33.40 -10.01
C PHE A 35 20.38 -32.06 -9.96
N MET A 36 19.87 -31.07 -10.70
CA MET A 36 20.41 -29.70 -10.64
C MET A 36 20.10 -29.03 -9.30
N GLU A 37 18.98 -29.40 -8.67
CA GLU A 37 18.51 -28.84 -7.40
C GLU A 37 19.09 -29.61 -6.20
N THR A 38 19.49 -28.89 -5.15
CA THR A 38 20.04 -29.45 -3.92
C THR A 38 19.06 -30.35 -3.17
N ASP A 39 17.76 -30.08 -3.28
CA ASP A 39 16.72 -30.79 -2.53
C ASP A 39 16.52 -32.22 -3.08
N GLY A 40 16.68 -32.41 -4.40
CA GLY A 40 16.67 -33.73 -5.02
C GLY A 40 17.83 -34.62 -4.55
N LYS A 41 19.00 -34.02 -4.30
CA LYS A 41 20.18 -34.74 -3.79
C LYS A 41 20.01 -35.24 -2.35
N GLY A 42 19.17 -34.56 -1.55
CA GLY A 42 18.92 -34.89 -0.14
C GLY A 42 17.80 -35.92 0.09
N HIS A 43 16.98 -36.22 -0.92
CA HIS A 43 15.79 -37.04 -0.72
C HIS A 43 16.13 -38.54 -0.52
N ALA A 44 15.54 -39.16 0.50
CA ALA A 44 15.86 -40.54 0.90
C ALA A 44 14.62 -41.42 1.17
N THR A 45 13.43 -40.96 0.77
CA THR A 45 12.14 -41.61 1.05
C THR A 45 11.32 -41.86 -0.22
N SER A 46 10.28 -42.70 -0.14
CA SER A 46 9.37 -43.01 -1.25
C SER A 46 7.99 -42.38 -0.99
N PRO A 47 7.25 -41.93 -2.02
CA PRO A 47 7.58 -41.88 -3.46
C PRO A 47 8.35 -40.63 -3.90
N LEU A 48 9.13 -40.73 -4.98
CA LEU A 48 9.97 -39.69 -5.59
C LEU A 48 9.40 -39.34 -6.98
N VAL A 49 9.28 -38.06 -7.34
CA VAL A 49 8.82 -37.64 -8.68
C VAL A 49 9.77 -36.61 -9.31
N TRP A 50 9.95 -36.70 -10.63
CA TRP A 50 10.84 -35.85 -11.42
C TRP A 50 10.31 -35.64 -12.84
N ILE A 51 10.88 -34.67 -13.56
CA ILE A 51 10.61 -34.40 -14.98
C ILE A 51 11.76 -34.97 -15.82
N SER A 52 11.44 -35.65 -16.93
CA SER A 52 12.40 -36.21 -17.89
C SER A 52 12.23 -35.60 -19.28
N LYS A 53 13.34 -35.41 -20.01
CA LYS A 53 13.39 -34.96 -21.41
C LYS A 53 12.83 -35.99 -22.39
N THR A 54 12.95 -37.27 -22.07
CA THR A 54 12.58 -38.38 -22.97
C THR A 54 11.64 -39.38 -22.28
N GLN A 55 10.81 -40.07 -23.09
CA GLN A 55 9.94 -41.16 -22.64
C GLN A 55 10.58 -42.52 -22.96
N SER A 56 11.59 -42.98 -22.21
CA SER A 56 12.22 -44.29 -22.44
C SER A 56 11.49 -45.45 -21.73
N GLU A 57 11.28 -46.56 -22.43
CA GLU A 57 10.94 -47.88 -21.84
C GLU A 57 12.23 -48.55 -21.35
N GLY A 58 12.42 -48.64 -20.03
CA GLY A 58 13.62 -49.28 -19.46
C GLY A 58 14.09 -48.76 -18.09
N GLY A 59 13.42 -47.75 -17.53
CA GLY A 59 13.89 -47.02 -16.35
C GLY A 59 14.46 -45.66 -16.74
N PRO A 60 14.56 -44.69 -15.81
CA PRO A 60 15.06 -43.38 -16.13
C PRO A 60 16.53 -43.49 -16.50
N ASP A 61 16.90 -43.01 -17.68
CA ASP A 61 18.29 -42.60 -17.90
C ASP A 61 18.50 -41.35 -17.03
N PRO A 62 19.38 -41.41 -16.02
CA PRO A 62 19.60 -40.29 -15.12
C PRO A 62 20.05 -39.00 -15.84
N ALA A 63 20.62 -39.11 -17.05
CA ALA A 63 21.03 -37.96 -17.87
C ALA A 63 19.85 -37.16 -18.44
N ASP A 64 18.65 -37.74 -18.50
CA ASP A 64 17.46 -37.10 -19.08
C ASP A 64 16.60 -36.37 -18.04
N ILE A 65 16.97 -36.38 -16.75
CA ILE A 65 16.20 -35.75 -15.68
C ILE A 65 16.45 -34.23 -15.65
N GLU A 66 15.40 -33.44 -15.79
CA GLU A 66 15.49 -31.97 -15.79
C GLU A 66 15.26 -31.36 -14.41
N LYS A 67 14.30 -31.91 -13.65
CA LYS A 67 13.81 -31.27 -12.44
C LYS A 67 13.31 -32.27 -11.41
N TYR A 68 13.64 -32.02 -10.14
CA TYR A 68 13.05 -32.72 -9.01
C TYR A 68 11.74 -32.06 -8.56
N LEU A 69 10.69 -32.84 -8.31
CA LEU A 69 9.37 -32.32 -7.96
C LEU A 69 8.98 -32.54 -6.49
N GLY A 70 9.74 -33.36 -5.75
CA GLY A 70 9.47 -33.62 -4.34
C GLY A 70 8.92 -35.03 -4.04
N GLY A 71 8.58 -35.22 -2.77
CA GLY A 71 7.83 -36.38 -2.27
C GLY A 71 6.34 -36.31 -2.61
N HIS A 72 5.53 -37.19 -2.02
CA HIS A 72 4.09 -37.35 -2.31
C HIS A 72 3.30 -36.02 -2.33
N ASP A 73 3.42 -35.19 -1.30
CA ASP A 73 2.57 -34.00 -1.16
C ASP A 73 3.00 -32.85 -2.08
N ALA A 74 4.30 -32.60 -2.21
CA ALA A 74 4.85 -31.63 -3.16
C ALA A 74 4.55 -32.03 -4.62
N THR A 75 4.58 -33.33 -4.90
CA THR A 75 4.16 -33.88 -6.20
C THR A 75 2.68 -33.61 -6.46
N LEU A 76 1.82 -33.83 -5.46
CA LEU A 76 0.39 -33.56 -5.60
C LEU A 76 0.12 -32.08 -5.84
N ASP A 77 0.85 -31.19 -5.17
CA ASP A 77 0.74 -29.74 -5.36
C ASP A 77 1.22 -29.31 -6.75
N TRP A 78 2.37 -29.81 -7.20
CA TRP A 78 2.85 -29.56 -8.55
C TRP A 78 1.90 -30.10 -9.63
N CYS A 79 1.37 -31.31 -9.47
CA CYS A 79 0.39 -31.88 -10.40
C CYS A 79 -0.92 -31.08 -10.41
N ARG A 80 -1.37 -30.54 -9.27
CA ARG A 80 -2.55 -29.66 -9.21
C ARG A 80 -2.32 -28.38 -10.00
N GLU A 81 -1.12 -27.82 -9.91
CA GLU A 81 -0.73 -26.59 -10.62
C GLU A 81 -0.56 -26.81 -12.13
N PHE A 82 0.07 -27.91 -12.52
CA PHE A 82 0.37 -28.23 -13.92
C PHE A 82 -0.85 -28.68 -14.73
N MET A 83 -1.90 -29.19 -14.07
CA MET A 83 -3.08 -29.78 -14.74
C MET A 83 -4.25 -28.84 -15.00
N GLN A 84 -4.15 -27.55 -14.69
CA GLN A 84 -5.23 -26.60 -15.00
C GLN A 84 -5.06 -26.01 -16.42
N PRO A 85 -6.11 -26.00 -17.27
CA PRO A 85 -6.15 -25.17 -18.47
C PRO A 85 -5.75 -23.73 -18.14
N ALA A 86 -5.12 -22.99 -19.07
CA ALA A 86 -4.69 -21.61 -18.82
C ALA A 86 -5.81 -20.72 -18.24
N GLU A 87 -7.06 -21.00 -18.64
CA GLU A 87 -8.30 -20.37 -18.19
C GLU A 87 -8.73 -20.74 -16.74
N MET A 88 -8.26 -21.86 -16.20
CA MET A 88 -8.57 -22.33 -14.84
C MET A 88 -7.46 -22.14 -13.82
N ARG A 89 -6.26 -21.67 -14.22
CA ARG A 89 -5.12 -21.37 -13.31
C ARG A 89 -5.45 -20.43 -12.14
N ASN A 90 -6.66 -19.86 -12.12
CA ASN A 90 -7.18 -18.98 -11.09
C ASN A 90 -8.23 -19.59 -10.15
N VAL A 91 -8.61 -20.87 -10.27
CA VAL A 91 -9.44 -21.53 -9.25
C VAL A 91 -8.53 -22.24 -8.26
N LYS A 92 -7.94 -21.46 -7.35
CA LYS A 92 -7.45 -22.00 -6.07
C LYS A 92 -8.63 -22.70 -5.40
N ALA A 93 -8.41 -23.88 -4.79
CA ALA A 93 -9.34 -24.36 -3.76
C ALA A 93 -9.59 -23.18 -2.82
N GLU A 94 -10.86 -22.77 -2.65
CA GLU A 94 -11.17 -21.61 -1.83
C GLU A 94 -10.46 -21.81 -0.49
N PRO A 95 -9.53 -20.91 -0.12
CA PRO A 95 -8.95 -21.00 1.21
C PRO A 95 -10.13 -21.00 2.20
N VAL A 96 -10.18 -22.00 3.07
CA VAL A 96 -11.22 -22.09 4.10
C VAL A 96 -10.58 -21.61 5.39
N MET A 97 -11.27 -20.72 6.10
CA MET A 97 -10.87 -20.38 7.47
C MET A 97 -10.90 -21.66 8.31
N VAL A 98 -9.93 -21.82 9.21
CA VAL A 98 -9.99 -22.89 10.21
C VAL A 98 -11.20 -22.61 11.10
N ASP A 99 -11.89 -23.68 11.53
CA ASP A 99 -12.97 -23.55 12.51
C ASP A 99 -12.48 -22.80 13.74
N ASP A 100 -13.19 -21.73 14.10
CA ASP A 100 -12.85 -20.85 15.21
C ASP A 100 -13.61 -21.21 16.50
N GLY A 101 -14.43 -22.27 16.45
CA GLY A 101 -15.19 -22.77 17.60
C GLY A 101 -16.32 -21.85 18.03
N HIS A 102 -16.72 -20.87 17.21
CA HIS A 102 -17.84 -19.99 17.51
C HIS A 102 -19.17 -20.75 17.55
N SER A 103 -19.94 -20.49 18.59
CA SER A 103 -21.35 -20.87 18.68
C SER A 103 -22.17 -19.65 19.12
N ALA A 104 -23.43 -19.57 18.70
CA ALA A 104 -24.31 -18.46 19.12
C ALA A 104 -24.58 -18.45 20.64
N ASP A 105 -24.40 -19.59 21.33
CA ASP A 105 -24.67 -19.78 22.75
C ASP A 105 -23.38 -19.75 23.62
N HIS A 106 -22.37 -18.99 23.20
CA HIS A 106 -21.01 -19.02 23.78
C HIS A 106 -20.87 -18.42 25.20
N GLY A 107 -21.87 -17.74 25.76
CA GLY A 107 -21.85 -17.21 27.15
C GLY A 107 -20.89 -16.04 27.44
N TYR A 108 -20.20 -15.51 26.42
CA TYR A 108 -19.30 -14.35 26.54
C TYR A 108 -20.07 -13.03 26.45
N ASP A 109 -19.44 -11.93 26.84
CA ASP A 109 -20.08 -10.61 26.83
C ASP A 109 -20.45 -10.15 25.41
N TYR A 110 -19.67 -10.54 24.39
CA TYR A 110 -19.82 -10.12 23.00
C TYR A 110 -19.57 -11.26 22.01
N ASP A 111 -20.21 -11.21 20.85
CA ASP A 111 -19.88 -12.08 19.71
C ASP A 111 -18.53 -11.67 19.10
N LEU A 112 -18.29 -10.35 19.00
CA LEU A 112 -17.09 -9.76 18.43
C LEU A 112 -16.58 -8.59 19.27
N ILE A 113 -15.31 -8.62 19.64
CA ILE A 113 -14.57 -7.43 20.09
C ILE A 113 -13.62 -6.96 18.98
N VAL A 114 -13.79 -5.73 18.54
CA VAL A 114 -12.89 -5.05 17.60
C VAL A 114 -11.91 -4.18 18.38
N ILE A 115 -10.61 -4.40 18.19
CA ILE A 115 -9.52 -3.64 18.81
C ILE A 115 -8.92 -2.70 17.76
N GLY A 116 -9.32 -1.43 17.81
CA GLY A 116 -8.91 -0.38 16.88
C GLY A 116 -10.11 0.27 16.17
N GLY A 117 -10.38 1.54 16.49
CA GLY A 117 -11.48 2.33 15.92
C GLY A 117 -11.13 3.07 14.63
N GLY A 118 -10.27 2.47 13.81
CA GLY A 118 -9.86 3.00 12.51
C GLY A 118 -10.75 2.55 11.35
N SER A 119 -10.25 2.76 10.12
CA SER A 119 -10.98 2.49 8.88
C SER A 119 -11.54 1.06 8.80
N GLY A 120 -10.69 0.05 8.99
CA GLY A 120 -11.10 -1.35 8.92
C GLY A 120 -11.94 -1.80 10.13
N GLY A 121 -11.52 -1.45 11.34
CA GLY A 121 -12.23 -1.85 12.57
C GLY A 121 -13.64 -1.29 12.66
N MET A 122 -13.85 -0.01 12.32
CA MET A 122 -15.20 0.56 12.28
C MET A 122 -16.05 -0.08 11.17
N ALA A 123 -15.47 -0.40 10.01
CA ALA A 123 -16.20 -1.02 8.91
C ALA A 123 -16.70 -2.41 9.32
N ALA A 124 -15.80 -3.25 9.84
CA ALA A 124 -16.12 -4.58 10.35
C ALA A 124 -17.14 -4.55 11.50
N ALA A 125 -16.96 -3.66 12.47
CA ALA A 125 -17.88 -3.58 13.62
C ALA A 125 -19.32 -3.26 13.21
N LYS A 126 -19.49 -2.29 12.28
CA LYS A 126 -20.83 -1.92 11.78
C LYS A 126 -21.44 -3.02 10.93
N GLU A 127 -20.63 -3.69 10.10
CA GLU A 127 -21.10 -4.80 9.26
C GLU A 127 -21.47 -6.02 10.09
N ALA A 128 -20.67 -6.40 11.09
CA ALA A 128 -21.00 -7.49 12.00
C ALA A 128 -22.29 -7.21 12.78
N ALA A 129 -22.45 -5.99 13.31
CA ALA A 129 -23.68 -5.60 14.00
C ALA A 129 -24.91 -5.57 13.10
N LEU A 130 -24.74 -5.27 11.80
CA LEU A 130 -25.83 -5.35 10.81
C LEU A 130 -26.34 -6.80 10.65
N HIS A 131 -25.46 -7.79 10.82
CA HIS A 131 -25.78 -9.23 10.75
C HIS A 131 -26.09 -9.84 12.14
N GLY A 132 -26.47 -9.01 13.12
CA GLY A 132 -26.99 -9.45 14.41
C GLY A 132 -25.95 -9.70 15.50
N ALA A 133 -24.66 -9.55 15.21
CA ALA A 133 -23.61 -9.73 16.21
C ALA A 133 -23.66 -8.62 17.29
N LYS A 134 -23.50 -9.00 18.54
CA LYS A 134 -23.25 -8.08 19.66
C LYS A 134 -21.79 -7.68 19.65
N VAL A 135 -21.51 -6.41 19.32
CA VAL A 135 -20.14 -5.92 19.07
C VAL A 135 -19.70 -4.90 20.12
N ALA A 136 -18.47 -5.06 20.62
CA ALA A 136 -17.72 -3.98 21.27
C ALA A 136 -16.62 -3.47 20.33
N LEU A 137 -16.42 -2.16 20.28
CA LEU A 137 -15.30 -1.55 19.57
C LEU A 137 -14.45 -0.76 20.57
N CYS A 138 -13.25 -1.25 20.83
CA CYS A 138 -12.25 -0.60 21.67
C CYS A 138 -11.35 0.29 20.81
N ASP A 139 -11.26 1.57 21.12
CA ASP A 139 -10.32 2.49 20.47
C ASP A 139 -9.55 3.28 21.52
N PHE A 140 -8.24 3.45 21.30
CA PHE A 140 -7.39 4.25 22.16
C PHE A 140 -6.25 4.88 21.37
N VAL A 141 -6.23 6.21 21.34
CA VAL A 141 -5.14 6.96 20.73
C VAL A 141 -4.05 7.19 21.77
N LYS A 142 -2.95 6.45 21.67
CA LYS A 142 -1.73 6.75 22.43
C LYS A 142 -1.16 8.09 21.93
N PRO A 143 -0.86 9.05 22.82
CA PRO A 143 -0.24 10.30 22.41
C PRO A 143 1.04 10.06 21.59
N SER A 144 1.32 10.93 20.62
CA SER A 144 2.64 10.98 20.00
C SER A 144 3.71 11.37 21.06
N PRO A 145 5.01 11.24 20.75
CA PRO A 145 6.06 11.77 21.62
C PRO A 145 5.90 13.27 21.94
N GLN A 146 5.28 14.03 21.04
CA GLN A 146 4.98 15.46 21.21
C GLN A 146 3.68 15.71 22.01
N GLY A 147 2.99 14.66 22.46
CA GLY A 147 1.75 14.74 23.23
C GLY A 147 0.47 14.86 22.38
N THR A 148 0.57 14.79 21.06
CA THR A 148 -0.58 14.92 20.15
C THR A 148 -1.52 13.73 20.29
N THR A 149 -2.81 14.00 20.43
CA THR A 149 -3.89 13.00 20.47
C THR A 149 -5.09 13.48 19.67
N TRP A 150 -5.91 12.57 19.19
CA TRP A 150 -7.13 12.85 18.41
C TRP A 150 -8.31 11.97 18.83
N GLY A 151 -9.43 12.10 18.11
CA GLY A 151 -10.68 11.38 18.37
C GLY A 151 -10.86 10.10 17.52
N LEU A 152 -11.99 9.43 17.71
CA LEU A 152 -12.37 8.23 16.96
C LEU A 152 -12.29 8.43 15.44
N GLY A 153 -11.80 7.43 14.71
CA GLY A 153 -11.73 7.44 13.23
C GLY A 153 -10.43 6.86 12.67
N GLY A 154 -9.45 6.61 13.52
CA GLY A 154 -8.12 6.11 13.15
C GLY A 154 -7.25 7.13 12.42
N THR A 155 -6.15 6.64 11.85
CA THR A 155 -5.12 7.44 11.19
C THR A 155 -5.69 8.29 10.05
N CYS A 156 -6.39 7.68 9.09
CA CYS A 156 -6.80 8.37 7.86
C CYS A 156 -7.68 9.61 8.11
N VAL A 157 -8.59 9.52 9.08
CA VAL A 157 -9.50 10.61 9.44
C VAL A 157 -8.77 11.77 10.12
N ASN A 158 -7.83 11.46 11.01
CA ASN A 158 -7.28 12.45 11.95
C ASN A 158 -5.89 12.97 11.58
N VAL A 159 -5.03 12.11 11.05
CA VAL A 159 -3.58 12.35 10.83
C VAL A 159 -3.07 11.70 9.53
N GLY A 160 -3.96 11.53 8.56
CA GLY A 160 -3.68 10.82 7.31
C GLY A 160 -4.41 11.43 6.14
N CYS A 161 -5.10 10.59 5.36
CA CYS A 161 -5.68 10.96 4.07
C CYS A 161 -6.52 12.24 4.08
N ILE A 162 -7.38 12.42 5.09
CA ILE A 162 -8.31 13.57 5.16
C ILE A 162 -7.54 14.90 5.32
N PRO A 163 -6.79 15.15 6.41
CA PRO A 163 -6.04 16.41 6.52
C PRO A 163 -4.99 16.54 5.42
N LYS A 164 -4.27 15.46 5.05
CA LYS A 164 -3.28 15.48 3.97
C LYS A 164 -3.88 16.02 2.68
N LYS A 165 -5.00 15.45 2.21
CA LYS A 165 -5.59 15.87 0.93
C LYS A 165 -6.21 17.26 1.02
N LEU A 166 -6.73 17.68 2.18
CA LEU A 166 -7.23 19.06 2.36
C LEU A 166 -6.11 20.10 2.31
N PHE A 167 -4.94 19.81 2.90
CA PHE A 167 -3.76 20.67 2.75
C PHE A 167 -3.20 20.66 1.32
N HIS A 168 -3.16 19.51 0.66
CA HIS A 168 -2.82 19.38 -0.76
C HIS A 168 -3.71 20.26 -1.64
N ILE A 169 -5.04 20.18 -1.47
CA ILE A 169 -5.99 21.05 -2.20
C ILE A 169 -5.71 22.53 -1.94
N GLY A 170 -5.41 22.91 -0.69
CA GLY A 170 -5.03 24.29 -0.37
C GLY A 170 -3.75 24.75 -1.09
N ALA A 171 -2.76 23.86 -1.19
CA ALA A 171 -1.52 24.09 -1.92
C ALA A 171 -1.76 24.24 -3.43
N THR A 172 -2.51 23.32 -4.04
CA THR A 172 -2.87 23.39 -5.46
C THR A 172 -3.70 24.63 -5.78
N LEU A 173 -4.65 25.01 -4.91
CA LEU A 173 -5.43 26.24 -5.09
C LEU A 173 -4.53 27.48 -5.08
N ARG A 174 -3.59 27.57 -4.12
CA ARG A 174 -2.63 28.66 -4.08
C ARG A 174 -1.78 28.69 -5.35
N GLU A 175 -1.29 27.54 -5.80
CA GLU A 175 -0.51 27.41 -7.03
C GLU A 175 -1.30 27.91 -8.24
N SER A 176 -2.56 27.47 -8.41
CA SER A 176 -3.43 27.93 -9.51
C SER A 176 -3.70 29.43 -9.46
N VAL A 177 -3.92 30.00 -8.27
CA VAL A 177 -4.09 31.46 -8.14
C VAL A 177 -2.78 32.20 -8.47
N HIS A 178 -1.66 31.73 -7.93
CA HIS A 178 -0.36 32.38 -8.08
C HIS A 178 0.14 32.31 -9.54
N ALA A 179 0.14 31.12 -10.13
CA ALA A 179 0.77 30.85 -11.41
C ALA A 179 -0.19 30.93 -12.61
N ASP A 180 -1.46 30.57 -12.45
CA ASP A 180 -2.35 30.33 -13.60
C ASP A 180 -3.42 31.42 -13.80
N ALA A 181 -4.02 31.91 -12.72
CA ALA A 181 -5.23 32.75 -12.76
C ALA A 181 -5.12 33.97 -13.69
N ASN A 182 -3.96 34.60 -13.70
CA ASN A 182 -3.65 35.76 -14.54
C ASN A 182 -3.78 35.48 -16.05
N PHE A 183 -3.38 34.29 -16.51
CA PHE A 183 -3.51 33.87 -17.92
C PHE A 183 -4.97 33.64 -18.34
N PHE A 184 -5.86 33.44 -17.37
CA PHE A 184 -7.30 33.32 -17.58
C PHE A 184 -8.05 34.64 -17.35
N GLY A 185 -7.34 35.77 -17.20
CA GLY A 185 -7.96 37.08 -17.00
C GLY A 185 -8.47 37.32 -15.56
N ILE A 186 -8.05 36.51 -14.60
CA ILE A 186 -8.40 36.66 -13.18
C ILE A 186 -7.24 37.32 -12.45
N SER A 187 -7.50 38.42 -11.73
CA SER A 187 -6.45 39.18 -11.03
C SER A 187 -6.91 39.69 -9.67
N SER A 188 -5.96 40.26 -8.91
CA SER A 188 -6.26 41.01 -7.70
C SER A 188 -7.10 42.25 -8.01
N VAL A 189 -8.07 42.55 -7.14
CA VAL A 189 -8.89 43.77 -7.25
C VAL A 189 -8.00 45.01 -7.35
N GLY A 190 -8.19 45.79 -8.41
CA GLY A 190 -7.42 47.02 -8.69
C GLY A 190 -6.29 46.88 -9.70
N ALA A 191 -5.99 45.67 -10.18
CA ALA A 191 -5.11 45.46 -11.33
C ALA A 191 -5.74 46.03 -12.62
N LYS A 192 -4.95 46.62 -13.53
CA LYS A 192 -5.47 47.15 -14.80
C LYS A 192 -5.40 46.08 -15.88
N PRO A 193 -6.41 45.96 -16.78
CA PRO A 193 -6.36 45.01 -17.89
C PRO A 193 -5.16 45.17 -18.83
N ASP A 194 -4.63 46.40 -18.99
CA ASP A 194 -3.43 46.64 -19.80
C ASP A 194 -2.17 46.04 -19.16
N ASP A 195 -2.16 45.88 -17.83
CA ASP A 195 -1.10 45.16 -17.13
C ASP A 195 -1.24 43.63 -17.35
N MET A 196 -2.37 43.17 -17.93
CA MET A 196 -2.76 41.76 -18.05
C MET A 196 -2.44 41.09 -19.39
N MET A 197 -2.00 41.88 -20.38
CA MET A 197 -1.70 41.40 -21.72
C MET A 197 -0.20 41.06 -21.86
N GLY A 198 0.13 39.76 -21.89
CA GLY A 198 1.37 39.27 -22.50
C GLY A 198 2.58 38.98 -21.61
N GLN A 199 2.55 39.28 -20.30
CA GLN A 199 3.52 38.83 -19.29
C GLN A 199 3.09 39.34 -17.91
N LEU A 200 2.10 38.67 -17.30
CA LEU A 200 1.66 39.03 -15.96
C LEU A 200 2.62 38.45 -14.91
N PRO A 201 3.10 39.24 -13.93
CA PRO A 201 3.75 38.66 -12.76
C PRO A 201 2.73 37.77 -12.02
N ALA A 202 3.23 36.75 -11.31
CA ALA A 202 2.39 35.87 -10.50
C ALA A 202 1.53 36.66 -9.49
N ILE A 203 0.32 36.18 -9.17
CA ILE A 203 -0.50 36.83 -8.14
C ILE A 203 0.14 36.56 -6.77
N GLU A 204 0.52 37.61 -6.06
CA GLU A 204 1.02 37.48 -4.69
C GLU A 204 -0.05 36.86 -3.78
N THR A 205 0.32 35.80 -3.07
CA THR A 205 -0.58 35.03 -2.20
C THR A 205 0.05 34.79 -0.84
N GLU A 206 -0.71 35.09 0.22
CA GLU A 206 -0.34 34.78 1.59
C GLU A 206 -1.14 33.57 2.10
N THR A 207 -0.45 32.66 2.79
CA THR A 207 -1.10 31.51 3.45
C THR A 207 -1.07 31.70 4.96
N HIS A 208 -2.24 31.70 5.59
CA HIS A 208 -2.36 31.68 7.04
C HIS A 208 -2.53 30.25 7.56
N TRP A 209 -1.43 29.63 7.99
CA TRP A 209 -1.39 28.25 8.50
C TRP A 209 -2.47 27.98 9.56
N ASP A 210 -2.61 28.87 10.54
CA ASP A 210 -3.55 28.69 11.65
C ASP A 210 -5.01 28.65 11.19
N VAL A 211 -5.37 29.40 10.15
CA VAL A 211 -6.73 29.40 9.58
C VAL A 211 -6.99 28.07 8.87
N ALA A 212 -6.08 27.64 7.99
CA ALA A 212 -6.20 26.37 7.26
C ALA A 212 -6.28 25.18 8.23
N LYS A 213 -5.33 25.07 9.16
CA LYS A 213 -5.30 24.03 10.20
C LYS A 213 -6.57 24.06 11.05
N SER A 214 -7.03 25.22 11.50
CA SER A 214 -8.25 25.30 12.33
C SER A 214 -9.49 24.84 11.58
N ASN A 215 -9.67 25.23 10.32
CA ASN A 215 -10.81 24.80 9.50
C ASN A 215 -10.79 23.28 9.24
N ILE A 216 -9.63 22.73 8.92
CA ILE A 216 -9.45 21.29 8.71
C ILE A 216 -9.74 20.52 10.01
N GLN A 217 -9.22 20.98 11.15
CA GLN A 217 -9.47 20.37 12.45
C GLN A 217 -10.96 20.47 12.86
N ASN A 218 -11.65 21.57 12.53
CA ASN A 218 -13.10 21.70 12.75
C ASN A 218 -13.87 20.63 11.97
N TYR A 219 -13.51 20.40 10.71
CA TYR A 219 -14.11 19.37 9.88
C TYR A 219 -13.87 17.96 10.45
N ILE A 220 -12.63 17.65 10.85
CA ILE A 220 -12.26 16.36 11.45
C ILE A 220 -13.03 16.11 12.75
N ARG A 221 -13.17 17.11 13.63
CA ARG A 221 -14.00 16.99 14.85
C ARG A 221 -15.45 16.63 14.52
N GLY A 222 -16.00 17.19 13.43
CA GLY A 222 -17.30 16.82 12.89
C GLY A 222 -17.36 15.34 12.46
N LEU A 223 -16.31 14.83 11.80
CA LEU A 223 -16.22 13.41 11.45
C LEU A 223 -16.15 12.50 12.68
N ASN A 224 -15.31 12.84 13.68
CA ASN A 224 -15.22 12.04 14.92
C ASN A 224 -16.58 11.96 15.64
N PHE A 225 -17.36 13.04 15.64
CA PHE A 225 -18.72 13.03 16.17
C PHE A 225 -19.65 12.12 15.36
N LYS A 226 -19.66 12.26 14.03
CA LYS A 226 -20.48 11.42 13.13
C LYS A 226 -20.16 9.94 13.28
N TYR A 227 -18.90 9.54 13.45
CA TYR A 227 -18.55 8.14 13.67
C TYR A 227 -19.12 7.59 14.99
N ARG A 228 -19.03 8.36 16.08
CA ARG A 228 -19.65 7.97 17.37
C ARG A 228 -21.17 7.80 17.26
N VAL A 229 -21.83 8.69 16.52
CA VAL A 229 -23.27 8.59 16.24
C VAL A 229 -23.60 7.32 15.46
N ARG A 230 -22.88 7.05 14.36
CA ARG A 230 -23.10 5.87 13.52
C ARG A 230 -22.88 4.55 14.25
N LEU A 231 -21.90 4.47 15.15
CA LEU A 231 -21.69 3.27 15.98
C LEU A 231 -22.89 3.04 16.91
N ARG A 232 -23.38 4.11 17.55
CA ARG A 232 -24.56 4.04 18.44
C ARG A 232 -25.84 3.65 17.68
N GLU A 233 -26.07 4.21 16.49
CA GLU A 233 -27.21 3.85 15.63
C GLU A 233 -27.23 2.38 15.22
N LYS A 234 -26.05 1.75 15.16
CA LYS A 234 -25.86 0.32 14.86
C LYS A 234 -25.73 -0.54 16.11
N SER A 235 -26.00 0.01 17.29
CA SER A 235 -25.88 -0.69 18.58
C SER A 235 -24.47 -1.28 18.85
N VAL A 236 -23.42 -0.72 18.24
CA VAL A 236 -22.04 -1.07 18.54
C VAL A 236 -21.63 -0.37 19.84
N ASN A 237 -21.18 -1.12 20.84
CA ASN A 237 -20.72 -0.57 22.09
C ASN A 237 -19.30 0.02 21.94
N TYR A 238 -19.22 1.34 21.84
CA TYR A 238 -17.95 2.05 21.70
C TYR A 238 -17.27 2.27 23.06
N LEU A 239 -16.07 1.73 23.22
CA LEU A 239 -15.24 1.84 24.41
C LEU A 239 -13.97 2.63 24.07
N ASN A 240 -13.81 3.83 24.64
CA ASN A 240 -12.56 4.60 24.55
C ASN A 240 -11.53 4.06 25.55
N LYS A 241 -11.08 2.83 25.30
CA LYS A 241 -10.21 2.05 26.19
C LYS A 241 -9.16 1.31 25.36
N LEU A 242 -7.96 1.21 25.92
CA LEU A 242 -6.90 0.35 25.39
C LEU A 242 -7.23 -1.10 25.77
N ALA A 243 -7.29 -2.00 24.78
CA ALA A 243 -7.51 -3.42 24.99
C ALA A 243 -6.20 -4.20 24.92
N THR A 244 -6.02 -5.15 25.83
CA THR A 244 -4.86 -6.05 25.90
C THR A 244 -5.36 -7.47 26.16
N PHE A 245 -4.96 -8.43 25.33
CA PHE A 245 -5.29 -9.84 25.51
C PHE A 245 -4.72 -10.39 26.82
N LYS A 246 -5.58 -11.08 27.56
CA LYS A 246 -5.22 -11.87 28.75
C LYS A 246 -5.18 -13.36 28.39
N ASP A 247 -6.14 -13.79 27.58
CA ASP A 247 -6.24 -15.12 26.98
C ASP A 247 -7.05 -15.04 25.68
N ALA A 248 -7.32 -16.19 25.04
CA ALA A 248 -7.95 -16.26 23.73
C ALA A 248 -9.38 -15.67 23.70
N HIS A 249 -10.06 -15.58 24.84
CA HIS A 249 -11.44 -15.09 24.92
C HIS A 249 -11.63 -13.87 25.83
N THR A 250 -10.56 -13.33 26.41
CA THR A 250 -10.62 -12.25 27.41
C THR A 250 -9.62 -11.14 27.09
N VAL A 251 -10.10 -9.90 27.14
CA VAL A 251 -9.24 -8.70 27.10
C VAL A 251 -9.41 -7.86 28.36
N GLU A 252 -8.30 -7.35 28.87
CA GLU A 252 -8.27 -6.23 29.80
C GLU A 252 -8.52 -4.94 29.01
N VAL A 253 -9.46 -4.11 29.45
CA VAL A 253 -9.74 -2.80 28.87
C VAL A 253 -9.48 -1.67 29.86
N LYS A 254 -8.52 -0.80 29.52
CA LYS A 254 -8.04 0.31 30.36
C LYS A 254 -8.45 1.65 29.79
N ASP A 255 -9.14 2.48 30.59
CA ASP A 255 -9.51 3.83 30.17
C ASP A 255 -8.37 4.86 30.35
N LYS A 256 -8.61 6.11 29.90
CA LYS A 256 -7.65 7.21 30.03
C LYS A 256 -7.30 7.60 31.47
N LYS A 257 -8.14 7.25 32.45
CA LYS A 257 -7.91 7.47 33.89
C LYS A 257 -7.16 6.30 34.53
N GLY A 258 -6.88 5.25 33.76
CA GLY A 258 -6.22 4.05 34.23
C GLY A 258 -7.15 3.04 34.90
N VAL A 259 -8.47 3.22 34.83
CA VAL A 259 -9.44 2.25 35.35
C VAL A 259 -9.46 1.03 34.44
N VAL A 260 -9.28 -0.13 35.05
CA VAL A 260 -9.18 -1.43 34.39
C VAL A 260 -10.46 -2.23 34.63
N SER A 261 -10.92 -2.93 33.60
CA SER A 261 -11.99 -3.93 33.67
C SER A 261 -11.73 -5.03 32.64
N GLU A 262 -12.32 -6.21 32.80
CA GLU A 262 -12.23 -7.30 31.82
C GLU A 262 -13.54 -7.43 31.04
N ILE A 263 -13.43 -7.78 29.77
CA ILE A 263 -14.57 -8.14 28.91
C ILE A 263 -14.18 -9.35 28.06
N THR A 264 -15.19 -10.17 27.73
CA THR A 264 -14.99 -11.43 27.01
C THR A 264 -15.67 -11.44 25.64
N ALA A 265 -15.14 -12.22 24.70
CA ALA A 265 -15.75 -12.39 23.38
C ALA A 265 -15.53 -13.77 22.78
N SER A 266 -16.45 -14.18 21.91
CA SER A 266 -16.25 -15.36 21.09
C SER A 266 -15.13 -15.13 20.06
N ARG A 267 -15.17 -14.00 19.35
CA ARG A 267 -14.20 -13.64 18.31
C ARG A 267 -13.58 -12.27 18.56
N PHE A 268 -12.36 -12.08 18.05
CA PHE A 268 -11.65 -10.80 18.08
C PHE A 268 -11.21 -10.36 16.70
N LEU A 269 -11.21 -9.05 16.48
CA LEU A 269 -10.62 -8.43 15.31
C LEU A 269 -9.60 -7.37 15.72
N VAL A 270 -8.33 -7.57 15.36
CA VAL A 270 -7.25 -6.62 15.54
C VAL A 270 -7.17 -5.68 14.34
N ALA A 271 -7.43 -4.40 14.55
CA ALA A 271 -7.45 -3.35 13.53
C ALA A 271 -6.75 -2.07 14.01
N VAL A 272 -5.63 -2.25 14.72
CA VAL A 272 -4.89 -1.16 15.40
C VAL A 272 -4.04 -0.28 14.47
N GLY A 273 -3.85 -0.70 13.22
CA GLY A 273 -3.06 0.01 12.22
C GLY A 273 -1.57 0.10 12.58
N GLY A 274 -0.89 1.11 12.03
CA GLY A 274 0.50 1.43 12.35
C GLY A 274 0.68 2.83 12.93
N ARG A 275 1.86 3.13 13.47
CA ARG A 275 2.31 4.44 13.97
C ARG A 275 3.62 4.87 13.31
N PRO A 276 3.93 6.17 13.20
CA PRO A 276 5.20 6.65 12.66
C PRO A 276 6.39 6.01 13.38
N THR A 277 7.38 5.57 12.61
CA THR A 277 8.64 5.07 13.16
C THR A 277 9.47 6.26 13.65
N PRO A 278 9.96 6.26 14.91
CA PRO A 278 10.84 7.32 15.41
C PRO A 278 12.10 7.49 14.56
N LEU A 279 12.64 8.71 14.54
CA LEU A 279 13.87 9.00 13.83
C LEU A 279 15.07 8.48 14.63
N ASP A 280 15.77 7.48 14.09
CA ASP A 280 16.91 6.84 14.74
C ASP A 280 18.20 7.66 14.57
N CYS A 281 18.36 8.67 15.42
CA CYS A 281 19.59 9.46 15.54
C CYS A 281 19.63 10.21 16.89
N GLU A 282 20.78 10.77 17.27
CA GLU A 282 20.90 11.58 18.48
C GLU A 282 19.97 12.81 18.39
N GLY A 283 19.14 13.03 19.41
CA GLY A 283 18.15 14.11 19.40
C GLY A 283 16.96 13.86 18.46
N GLY A 284 16.79 12.65 17.92
CA GLY A 284 15.69 12.29 17.02
C GLY A 284 14.28 12.59 17.57
N ASP A 285 14.12 12.61 18.90
CA ASP A 285 12.87 12.97 19.58
C ASP A 285 12.47 14.45 19.41
N LEU A 286 13.38 15.31 18.92
CA LEU A 286 13.06 16.68 18.52
C LEU A 286 12.27 16.74 17.21
N ALA A 287 12.31 15.68 16.39
CA ALA A 287 11.51 15.60 15.19
C ALA A 287 10.04 15.34 15.53
N ILE A 288 9.16 16.00 14.78
CA ILE A 288 7.73 15.69 14.77
C ILE A 288 7.47 14.59 13.73
N SER A 289 6.25 14.06 13.70
CA SER A 289 5.82 13.10 12.69
C SER A 289 4.56 13.58 11.95
N SER A 290 4.06 12.77 11.00
CA SER A 290 2.76 13.00 10.38
C SER A 290 1.60 13.03 11.39
N ASP A 291 1.77 12.41 12.57
CA ASP A 291 0.78 12.47 13.64
C ASP A 291 0.65 13.88 14.24
N ASP A 292 1.66 14.73 14.06
CA ASP A 292 1.79 16.04 14.72
C ASP A 292 1.63 17.22 13.77
N VAL A 293 2.08 17.08 12.52
CA VAL A 293 2.13 18.20 11.55
C VAL A 293 0.78 18.87 11.36
N PHE A 294 -0.32 18.10 11.36
CA PHE A 294 -1.68 18.63 11.18
C PHE A 294 -2.25 19.34 12.43
N PHE A 295 -1.52 19.34 13.54
CA PHE A 295 -1.90 19.91 14.83
C PHE A 295 -0.97 21.05 15.29
N LEU A 296 0.06 21.40 14.52
CA LEU A 296 1.02 22.44 14.89
C LEU A 296 0.32 23.78 15.12
N ASN A 297 0.56 24.38 16.29
CA ASN A 297 0.05 25.70 16.65
C ASN A 297 0.90 26.85 16.12
N LYS A 298 2.16 26.59 15.79
CA LYS A 298 3.02 27.52 15.09
C LYS A 298 3.08 27.13 13.62
N ASP A 299 3.28 28.12 12.78
CA ASP A 299 3.62 27.88 11.38
C ASP A 299 4.88 27.00 11.28
N PRO A 300 4.90 25.97 10.41
CA PRO A 300 6.05 25.06 10.29
C PRO A 300 7.37 25.76 9.90
N GLY A 301 7.31 26.93 9.26
CA GLY A 301 8.50 27.66 8.82
C GLY A 301 9.38 26.86 7.87
N LYS A 302 10.69 27.09 7.93
CA LYS A 302 11.68 26.30 7.17
C LYS A 302 11.67 24.86 7.67
N THR A 303 11.30 23.91 6.82
CA THR A 303 10.98 22.54 7.21
C THR A 303 11.90 21.52 6.54
N LEU A 304 12.47 20.60 7.34
CA LEU A 304 13.14 19.40 6.84
C LEU A 304 12.21 18.19 6.89
N CYS A 305 11.87 17.61 5.74
CA CYS A 305 11.20 16.31 5.64
C CYS A 305 12.24 15.19 5.54
N VAL A 306 12.36 14.35 6.57
CA VAL A 306 13.30 13.22 6.60
C VAL A 306 12.62 11.97 6.08
N GLY A 307 13.06 11.48 4.92
CA GLY A 307 12.52 10.32 4.25
C GLY A 307 12.06 10.61 2.83
N ALA A 308 11.74 9.55 2.10
CA ALA A 308 11.35 9.62 0.70
C ALA A 308 10.12 8.73 0.39
N SER A 309 9.33 8.45 1.43
CA SER A 309 8.03 7.78 1.31
C SER A 309 6.98 8.73 0.73
N TYR A 310 5.82 8.20 0.32
CA TYR A 310 4.71 9.04 -0.12
C TYR A 310 4.32 10.08 0.94
N ILE A 311 4.32 9.72 2.23
CA ILE A 311 4.03 10.66 3.32
C ILE A 311 5.01 11.84 3.31
N SER A 312 6.31 11.55 3.16
CA SER A 312 7.35 12.59 3.14
C SER A 312 7.16 13.55 1.97
N LEU A 313 6.95 13.02 0.77
CA LEU A 313 6.84 13.81 -0.45
C LEU A 313 5.52 14.59 -0.52
N GLU A 314 4.42 14.02 -0.07
CA GLU A 314 3.13 14.71 0.04
C GLU A 314 3.21 15.87 1.04
N CYS A 315 3.83 15.64 2.22
CA CYS A 315 4.03 16.70 3.20
C CYS A 315 4.95 17.80 2.69
N ALA A 316 6.06 17.41 2.07
CA ALA A 316 6.98 18.37 1.47
C ALA A 316 6.29 19.19 0.37
N GLY A 317 5.51 18.53 -0.48
CA GLY A 317 4.77 19.12 -1.57
C GLY A 317 3.76 20.16 -1.11
N PHE A 318 2.84 19.80 -0.19
CA PHE A 318 1.85 20.76 0.26
C PHE A 318 2.48 21.89 1.09
N LEU A 319 3.55 21.64 1.86
CA LEU A 319 4.22 22.70 2.60
C LEU A 319 4.88 23.70 1.64
N ALA A 320 5.59 23.23 0.62
CA ALA A 320 6.18 24.09 -0.40
C ALA A 320 5.11 24.86 -1.19
N GLY A 321 4.04 24.18 -1.61
CA GLY A 321 2.92 24.82 -2.32
C GLY A 321 2.17 25.86 -1.48
N LEU A 322 2.21 25.76 -0.14
CA LEU A 322 1.75 26.77 0.80
C LEU A 322 2.79 27.87 1.12
N GLY A 323 3.92 27.88 0.40
CA GLY A 323 4.95 28.93 0.46
C GLY A 323 6.03 28.71 1.52
N LYS A 324 6.26 27.48 2.00
CA LYS A 324 7.34 27.17 2.96
C LYS A 324 8.64 26.82 2.26
N ASP A 325 9.78 27.14 2.88
CA ASP A 325 11.08 26.62 2.48
C ASP A 325 11.21 25.17 2.96
N VAL A 326 11.20 24.23 2.03
CA VAL A 326 11.16 22.80 2.31
C VAL A 326 12.36 22.10 1.73
N THR A 327 12.99 21.25 2.54
CA THR A 327 14.04 20.33 2.10
C THR A 327 13.65 18.88 2.43
N CYS A 328 13.82 17.97 1.48
CA CYS A 328 13.73 16.52 1.67
C CYS A 328 15.13 15.92 1.85
N ALA A 329 15.37 15.22 2.97
CA ALA A 329 16.55 14.39 3.17
C ALA A 329 16.26 12.95 2.74
N VAL A 330 16.94 12.51 1.67
CA VAL A 330 16.70 11.23 1.00
C VAL A 330 17.89 10.30 1.19
N ARG A 331 17.66 9.15 1.84
CA ARG A 331 18.73 8.16 2.05
C ARG A 331 19.20 7.49 0.77
N SER A 332 18.30 7.20 -0.17
CA SER A 332 18.63 6.47 -1.40
C SER A 332 17.81 6.90 -2.62
N ILE A 333 16.52 6.53 -2.67
CA ILE A 333 15.64 6.70 -3.83
C ILE A 333 14.27 7.18 -3.35
N LEU A 334 13.53 7.86 -4.23
CA LEU A 334 12.16 8.29 -3.99
C LEU A 334 11.18 7.12 -4.15
N LEU A 335 10.12 7.09 -3.32
CA LEU A 335 8.98 6.18 -3.45
C LEU A 335 9.37 4.72 -3.69
N ARG A 336 10.28 4.16 -2.87
CA ARG A 336 10.67 2.74 -3.00
C ARG A 336 9.44 1.83 -3.09
N GLY A 337 9.41 0.95 -4.09
CA GLY A 337 8.29 0.04 -4.37
C GLY A 337 7.26 0.56 -5.37
N PHE A 338 7.40 1.78 -5.85
CA PHE A 338 6.63 2.32 -6.99
C PHE A 338 7.43 2.21 -8.29
N ASP A 339 6.83 2.55 -9.43
CA ASP A 339 7.55 2.63 -10.70
C ASP A 339 8.67 3.70 -10.67
N ARG A 340 9.88 3.35 -11.11
CA ARG A 340 11.06 4.23 -11.06
C ARG A 340 10.90 5.50 -11.88
N GLU A 341 10.47 5.37 -13.14
CA GLU A 341 10.34 6.50 -14.06
C GLU A 341 9.32 7.51 -13.55
N CYS A 342 8.16 7.02 -13.08
CA CYS A 342 7.14 7.89 -12.49
C CYS A 342 7.66 8.56 -11.21
N SER A 343 8.40 7.85 -10.37
CA SER A 343 8.98 8.39 -9.13
C SER A 343 9.99 9.52 -9.41
N GLU A 344 10.81 9.37 -10.45
CA GLU A 344 11.79 10.38 -10.87
C GLU A 344 11.10 11.62 -11.44
N ARG A 345 10.06 11.46 -12.26
CA ARG A 345 9.25 12.56 -12.80
C ARG A 345 8.63 13.40 -11.68
N ILE A 346 8.07 12.76 -10.64
CA ILE A 346 7.55 13.45 -9.46
C ILE A 346 8.66 14.25 -8.76
N GLY A 347 9.83 13.63 -8.53
CA GLY A 347 10.96 14.30 -7.89
C GLY A 347 11.44 15.52 -8.66
N ASN A 348 11.55 15.39 -9.99
CA ASN A 348 11.95 16.48 -10.87
C ASN A 348 10.92 17.62 -10.86
N TYR A 349 9.62 17.30 -10.92
CA TYR A 349 8.56 18.30 -10.80
C TYR A 349 8.63 19.04 -9.47
N MET A 350 8.72 18.32 -8.34
CA MET A 350 8.82 18.93 -7.01
C MET A 350 10.04 19.84 -6.88
N LYS A 351 11.18 19.44 -7.45
CA LYS A 351 12.41 20.25 -7.46
C LYS A 351 12.24 21.53 -8.27
N ALA A 352 11.63 21.45 -9.45
CA ALA A 352 11.33 22.62 -10.27
C ALA A 352 10.36 23.58 -9.57
N HIS A 353 9.49 23.07 -8.70
CA HIS A 353 8.47 23.83 -7.97
C HIS A 353 8.85 24.12 -6.51
N GLY A 354 10.16 24.23 -6.22
CA GLY A 354 10.66 24.83 -4.96
C GLY A 354 10.93 23.87 -3.81
N VAL A 355 10.83 22.54 -4.01
CA VAL A 355 11.26 21.57 -3.00
C VAL A 355 12.74 21.26 -3.17
N ASN A 356 13.53 21.50 -2.13
CA ASN A 356 14.95 21.14 -2.12
C ASN A 356 15.13 19.65 -1.80
N PHE A 357 16.14 19.00 -2.41
CA PHE A 357 16.47 17.60 -2.12
C PHE A 357 17.95 17.47 -1.73
N LYS A 358 18.21 16.93 -0.54
CA LYS A 358 19.53 16.43 -0.15
C LYS A 358 19.53 14.91 -0.36
N MET A 359 20.22 14.47 -1.42
CA MET A 359 20.29 13.07 -1.82
C MET A 359 21.43 12.34 -1.09
N GLN A 360 21.24 11.05 -0.86
CA GLN A 360 22.21 10.15 -0.21
C GLN A 360 22.63 10.59 1.20
N VAL A 361 21.73 11.24 1.94
CA VAL A 361 22.02 11.69 3.31
C VAL A 361 21.00 11.16 4.32
N THR A 362 21.43 11.07 5.57
CA THR A 362 20.59 10.81 6.74
C THR A 362 20.96 11.76 7.88
N PRO A 363 20.01 12.24 8.69
CA PRO A 363 20.33 12.95 9.92
C PRO A 363 21.14 12.07 10.87
N LYS A 364 22.17 12.63 11.50
CA LYS A 364 22.99 12.00 12.54
C LYS A 364 22.74 12.59 13.91
N LYS A 365 22.44 13.89 13.97
CA LYS A 365 22.20 14.61 15.22
C LYS A 365 21.23 15.77 14.99
N LEU A 366 20.26 15.93 15.89
CA LEU A 366 19.36 17.07 15.99
C LEU A 366 19.62 17.81 17.30
N GLU A 367 19.77 19.13 17.25
CA GLU A 367 20.05 19.96 18.43
C GLU A 367 19.21 21.24 18.41
N LYS A 368 18.66 21.63 19.56
CA LYS A 368 18.01 22.94 19.67
C LYS A 368 19.04 24.07 19.63
N VAL A 369 18.78 25.07 18.81
CA VAL A 369 19.58 26.29 18.64
C VAL A 369 18.66 27.50 18.54
N ASP A 370 19.17 28.69 18.81
CA ASP A 370 18.47 29.97 18.61
C ASP A 370 17.02 29.98 19.14
N GLY A 371 16.85 29.54 20.38
CA GLY A 371 15.53 29.34 21.00
C GLY A 371 14.94 27.96 20.70
N ASP A 372 14.09 27.89 19.68
CA ASP A 372 13.31 26.68 19.34
C ASP A 372 13.71 26.04 17.98
N ARG A 373 14.66 26.63 17.25
CA ARG A 373 15.09 26.10 15.95
C ARG A 373 15.93 24.84 16.14
N ILE A 374 16.00 24.00 15.11
CA ILE A 374 16.67 22.70 15.16
C ILE A 374 17.82 22.70 14.16
N LYS A 375 19.04 22.61 14.67
CA LYS A 375 20.23 22.32 13.88
C LYS A 375 20.28 20.82 13.58
N VAL A 376 20.40 20.47 12.31
CA VAL A 376 20.52 19.08 11.84
C VAL A 376 21.91 18.87 11.29
N THR A 377 22.64 17.91 11.84
CA THR A 377 23.91 17.42 11.28
C THR A 377 23.63 16.19 10.44
N PHE A 378 24.04 16.21 9.17
CA PHE A 378 23.83 15.12 8.21
C PHE A 378 25.02 14.16 8.15
N SER A 379 24.78 12.98 7.57
CA SER A 379 25.79 11.93 7.41
C SER A 379 26.95 12.27 6.48
N ASP A 380 26.80 13.29 5.63
CA ASP A 380 27.85 13.82 4.76
C ASP A 380 28.72 14.89 5.45
N GLY A 381 28.47 15.17 6.73
CA GLY A 381 29.17 16.18 7.51
C GLY A 381 28.63 17.60 7.35
N THR A 382 27.64 17.82 6.48
CA THR A 382 26.97 19.13 6.36
C THR A 382 25.99 19.36 7.50
N ASP A 383 25.68 20.63 7.78
CA ASP A 383 24.67 21.05 8.72
C ASP A 383 23.75 22.13 8.13
N ASP A 384 22.53 22.20 8.64
CA ASP A 384 21.58 23.28 8.36
C ASP A 384 20.61 23.46 9.54
N VAL A 385 19.95 24.60 9.64
CA VAL A 385 19.01 24.96 10.71
C VAL A 385 17.61 25.08 10.14
N TYR A 386 16.66 24.40 10.79
CA TYR A 386 15.25 24.32 10.42
C TYR A 386 14.37 24.77 11.58
N ASP A 387 13.19 25.29 11.27
CA ASP A 387 12.18 25.60 12.28
C ASP A 387 11.41 24.32 12.67
N THR A 388 11.22 23.41 11.71
CA THR A 388 10.57 22.10 11.91
C THR A 388 11.36 20.97 11.25
N VAL A 389 11.48 19.82 11.94
CA VAL A 389 11.95 18.56 11.35
C VAL A 389 10.83 17.54 11.40
N LEU A 390 10.38 17.06 10.23
CA LEU A 390 9.32 16.07 10.07
C LEU A 390 9.92 14.70 9.70
N ALA A 391 9.81 13.73 10.59
CA ALA A 391 10.23 12.36 10.35
C ALA A 391 9.13 11.55 9.65
N ALA A 392 9.41 11.11 8.42
CA ALA A 392 8.53 10.29 7.58
C ALA A 392 9.29 9.06 7.04
N VAL A 393 10.02 8.38 7.94
CA VAL A 393 10.95 7.27 7.64
C VAL A 393 10.31 5.88 7.62
N GLY A 394 8.98 5.82 7.71
CA GLY A 394 8.20 4.59 7.73
C GLY A 394 7.19 4.57 8.87
N ARG A 395 6.41 3.49 8.93
CA ARG A 395 5.46 3.21 10.00
C ARG A 395 5.66 1.79 10.48
N THR A 396 5.34 1.54 11.75
CA THR A 396 5.39 0.20 12.35
C THR A 396 4.01 -0.18 12.89
N ALA A 397 3.66 -1.46 12.78
CA ALA A 397 2.41 -2.00 13.34
C ALA A 397 2.30 -1.72 14.84
N ASP A 398 1.10 -1.36 15.30
CA ASP A 398 0.89 -0.94 16.69
C ASP A 398 0.58 -2.11 17.65
N THR A 399 1.39 -3.18 17.60
CA THR A 399 1.13 -4.47 18.27
C THR A 399 1.71 -4.60 19.68
N ALA A 400 2.68 -3.75 20.06
CA ALA A 400 3.51 -3.94 21.26
C ALA A 400 2.79 -3.96 22.62
N LYS A 401 1.52 -3.52 22.71
CA LYS A 401 0.73 -3.50 23.96
C LYS A 401 -0.54 -4.35 23.90
N LEU A 402 -0.64 -5.22 22.88
CA LEU A 402 -1.83 -6.03 22.67
C LEU A 402 -1.79 -7.36 23.43
N GLY A 403 -0.64 -7.82 23.90
CA GLY A 403 -0.54 -9.13 24.58
C GLY A 403 -0.69 -10.31 23.61
N LEU A 404 -0.27 -10.15 22.34
CA LEU A 404 -0.38 -11.17 21.30
C LEU A 404 0.34 -12.48 21.66
N GLU A 405 1.44 -12.38 22.40
CA GLU A 405 2.22 -13.53 22.89
C GLU A 405 1.37 -14.43 23.81
N ALA A 406 0.46 -13.86 24.61
CA ALA A 406 -0.38 -14.62 25.54
C ALA A 406 -1.43 -15.49 24.82
N VAL A 407 -1.71 -15.19 23.56
CA VAL A 407 -2.71 -15.87 22.72
C VAL A 407 -2.09 -16.57 21.51
N ASN A 408 -0.75 -16.68 21.48
CA ASN A 408 0.02 -17.33 20.40
C ASN A 408 -0.30 -16.78 19.00
N VAL A 409 -0.52 -15.47 18.88
CA VAL A 409 -0.67 -14.79 17.58
C VAL A 409 0.71 -14.53 16.98
N GLU A 410 0.98 -15.13 15.82
CA GLU A 410 2.24 -15.00 15.11
C GLU A 410 2.40 -13.60 14.50
N THR A 411 3.58 -13.00 14.70
CA THR A 411 3.96 -11.75 14.07
C THR A 411 5.26 -11.89 13.31
N ASN A 412 5.37 -11.19 12.18
CA ASN A 412 6.61 -11.16 11.42
C ASN A 412 7.69 -10.40 12.23
N PRO A 413 8.83 -11.04 12.55
CA PRO A 413 9.84 -10.46 13.45
C PRO A 413 10.50 -9.20 12.88
N LYS A 414 10.44 -8.97 11.57
CA LYS A 414 11.07 -7.80 10.92
C LYS A 414 10.24 -6.53 11.04
N ASN A 415 8.91 -6.65 11.03
CA ASN A 415 8.00 -5.49 10.96
C ASN A 415 6.90 -5.49 12.04
N ARG A 416 6.84 -6.54 12.87
CA ARG A 416 5.86 -6.76 13.95
C ARG A 416 4.40 -6.84 13.51
N LYS A 417 4.16 -7.01 12.20
CA LYS A 417 2.83 -7.19 11.63
C LYS A 417 2.33 -8.61 11.87
N ILE A 418 1.02 -8.76 11.98
CA ILE A 418 0.36 -10.06 12.21
C ILE A 418 0.35 -10.84 10.89
N VAL A 419 0.81 -12.08 10.95
CA VAL A 419 0.73 -13.00 9.81
C VAL A 419 -0.67 -13.60 9.78
N THR A 420 -1.32 -13.53 8.62
CA THR A 420 -2.71 -13.99 8.48
C THR A 420 -2.95 -14.74 7.18
N LYS A 421 -3.96 -15.61 7.18
CA LYS A 421 -4.56 -16.20 5.99
C LYS A 421 -6.06 -15.93 6.02
N LEU A 422 -6.61 -15.32 4.98
CA LEU A 422 -8.01 -14.84 4.97
C LEU A 422 -8.36 -13.99 6.19
N GLU A 423 -7.45 -13.09 6.56
CA GLU A 423 -7.54 -12.24 7.74
C GLU A 423 -7.55 -13.02 9.08
N GLN A 424 -7.49 -14.36 9.09
CA GLN A 424 -7.38 -15.20 10.30
C GLN A 424 -5.92 -15.34 10.73
N SER A 425 -5.64 -15.14 12.02
CA SER A 425 -4.30 -15.33 12.59
C SER A 425 -4.01 -16.79 12.94
N SER A 426 -2.84 -17.07 13.54
CA SER A 426 -2.51 -18.38 14.10
C SER A 426 -3.40 -18.79 15.29
N CYS A 427 -4.10 -17.84 15.92
CA CYS A 427 -5.16 -18.11 16.90
C CYS A 427 -6.52 -18.09 16.17
N PRO A 428 -7.26 -19.22 16.07
CA PRO A 428 -8.40 -19.35 15.17
C PRO A 428 -9.51 -18.31 15.35
N ASN A 429 -9.78 -17.87 16.58
CA ASN A 429 -10.83 -16.90 16.87
C ASN A 429 -10.33 -15.43 16.85
N ILE A 430 -9.07 -15.18 16.50
CA ILE A 430 -8.47 -13.85 16.38
C ILE A 430 -8.14 -13.56 14.92
N TYR A 431 -8.70 -12.47 14.42
CA TYR A 431 -8.53 -11.98 13.06
C TYR A 431 -7.77 -10.65 13.05
N ALA A 432 -7.23 -10.25 11.91
CA ALA A 432 -6.61 -8.94 11.72
C ALA A 432 -6.94 -8.32 10.36
N VAL A 433 -7.12 -7.00 10.33
CA VAL A 433 -7.37 -6.23 9.09
C VAL A 433 -6.61 -4.90 9.05
N GLY A 434 -6.27 -4.47 7.82
CA GLY A 434 -5.61 -3.19 7.57
C GLY A 434 -4.11 -3.22 7.85
N ASP A 435 -3.50 -2.07 8.14
CA ASP A 435 -2.04 -1.89 8.17
C ASP A 435 -1.29 -2.77 9.18
N VAL A 436 -2.01 -3.40 10.13
CA VAL A 436 -1.43 -4.34 11.09
C VAL A 436 -1.11 -5.71 10.46
N MET A 437 -1.70 -6.05 9.30
CA MET A 437 -1.44 -7.29 8.58
C MET A 437 -0.13 -7.23 7.81
N ASP A 438 0.55 -8.37 7.76
CA ASP A 438 1.75 -8.56 6.95
C ASP A 438 1.42 -8.79 5.47
N GLY A 439 2.23 -8.23 4.58
CA GLY A 439 2.11 -8.45 3.13
C GLY A 439 0.91 -7.82 2.42
N CYS A 440 0.11 -7.00 3.10
CA CYS A 440 -1.07 -6.34 2.50
C CYS A 440 -0.84 -4.84 2.20
N PRO A 441 -1.51 -4.26 1.18
CA PRO A 441 -1.47 -2.82 0.92
C PRO A 441 -2.06 -2.00 2.10
N GLU A 442 -1.30 -1.02 2.57
CA GLU A 442 -1.64 -0.16 3.73
C GLU A 442 -2.55 1.02 3.31
N LEU A 443 -3.76 0.70 2.85
CA LEU A 443 -4.68 1.67 2.27
C LEU A 443 -6.05 1.63 2.96
N THR A 444 -6.67 2.79 3.16
CA THR A 444 -7.97 2.90 3.82
C THR A 444 -9.10 2.12 3.12
N PRO A 445 -9.27 2.20 1.79
CA PRO A 445 -10.28 1.40 1.10
C PRO A 445 -10.05 -0.11 1.25
N VAL A 446 -8.78 -0.55 1.24
CA VAL A 446 -8.41 -1.96 1.46
C VAL A 446 -8.83 -2.41 2.86
N ALA A 447 -8.48 -1.64 3.90
CA ALA A 447 -8.87 -1.95 5.28
C ALA A 447 -10.40 -1.99 5.46
N ILE A 448 -11.13 -1.06 4.84
CA ILE A 448 -12.60 -1.02 4.88
C ILE A 448 -13.18 -2.28 4.22
N GLN A 449 -12.75 -2.59 2.99
CA GLN A 449 -13.27 -3.72 2.23
C GLN A 449 -12.94 -5.05 2.93
N ALA A 450 -11.70 -5.24 3.38
CA ALA A 450 -11.30 -6.42 4.14
C ALA A 450 -12.15 -6.60 5.41
N GLY A 451 -12.39 -5.52 6.16
CA GLY A 451 -13.25 -5.55 7.36
C GLY A 451 -14.70 -5.93 7.06
N VAL A 452 -15.29 -5.38 5.99
CA VAL A 452 -16.66 -5.70 5.56
C VAL A 452 -16.77 -7.16 5.11
N ILE A 453 -15.89 -7.61 4.22
CA ILE A 453 -15.92 -8.98 3.68
C ILE A 453 -15.70 -9.98 4.82
N LEU A 454 -14.73 -9.74 5.71
CA LEU A 454 -14.50 -10.61 6.88
C LEU A 454 -15.75 -10.70 7.76
N ALA A 455 -16.37 -9.57 8.12
CA ALA A 455 -17.58 -9.59 8.94
C ALA A 455 -18.73 -10.38 8.29
N ARG A 456 -18.88 -10.30 6.96
CA ARG A 456 -19.86 -11.12 6.22
C ARG A 456 -19.53 -12.61 6.24
N ARG A 457 -18.26 -12.99 6.18
CA ARG A 457 -17.87 -14.40 6.32
C ARG A 457 -18.20 -14.92 7.71
N LEU A 458 -17.92 -14.13 8.75
CA LEU A 458 -18.10 -14.54 10.15
C LEU A 458 -19.58 -14.60 10.58
N PHE A 459 -20.42 -13.67 10.10
CA PHE A 459 -21.77 -13.47 10.63
C PHE A 459 -22.90 -13.56 9.59
N ALA A 460 -22.58 -13.63 8.30
CA ALA A 460 -23.58 -13.66 7.21
C ALA A 460 -23.45 -14.89 6.28
N GLY A 461 -22.56 -15.83 6.58
CA GLY A 461 -22.35 -17.04 5.77
C GLY A 461 -21.74 -16.77 4.38
N SER A 462 -21.14 -15.60 4.16
CA SER A 462 -20.44 -15.30 2.91
C SER A 462 -19.18 -16.18 2.76
N LYS A 463 -18.82 -16.49 1.52
CA LYS A 463 -17.57 -17.18 1.15
C LYS A 463 -16.58 -16.25 0.43
N GLU A 464 -16.97 -15.01 0.20
CA GLU A 464 -16.16 -14.03 -0.53
C GLU A 464 -14.85 -13.74 0.22
N ALA A 465 -13.73 -13.77 -0.50
CA ALA A 465 -12.41 -13.40 0.01
C ALA A 465 -12.03 -12.01 -0.50
N MET A 466 -11.23 -11.28 0.28
CA MET A 466 -10.69 -10.00 -0.16
C MET A 466 -9.65 -10.24 -1.28
N ASP A 467 -9.76 -9.49 -2.37
CA ASP A 467 -8.77 -9.47 -3.45
C ASP A 467 -7.84 -8.26 -3.32
N TYR A 468 -6.59 -8.54 -2.94
CA TYR A 468 -5.54 -7.56 -2.72
C TYR A 468 -4.70 -7.26 -3.98
N ILE A 469 -4.99 -7.89 -5.11
CA ILE A 469 -4.25 -7.69 -6.37
C ILE A 469 -4.81 -6.47 -7.10
N ASN A 470 -3.99 -5.72 -7.84
CA ASN A 470 -4.43 -4.58 -8.67
C ASN A 470 -5.23 -3.53 -7.88
N VAL A 471 -4.78 -3.19 -6.67
CA VAL A 471 -5.36 -2.09 -5.89
C VAL A 471 -4.82 -0.76 -6.42
N CYS A 472 -5.69 0.13 -6.86
CA CYS A 472 -5.30 1.47 -7.28
C CYS A 472 -4.69 2.26 -6.11
N THR A 473 -3.62 3.00 -6.42
CA THR A 473 -2.95 3.88 -5.46
C THR A 473 -2.74 5.25 -6.08
N THR A 474 -2.85 6.31 -5.28
CA THR A 474 -2.51 7.67 -5.67
C THR A 474 -1.64 8.33 -4.60
N VAL A 475 -0.50 8.87 -5.04
CA VAL A 475 0.40 9.73 -4.29
C VAL A 475 0.05 11.18 -4.63
N PHE A 476 -0.38 11.94 -3.62
CA PHE A 476 -0.87 13.32 -3.75
C PHE A 476 0.27 14.33 -3.58
N THR A 477 1.29 14.20 -4.42
CA THR A 477 2.35 15.21 -4.60
C THR A 477 1.83 16.39 -5.45
N PRO A 478 2.56 17.52 -5.56
CA PRO A 478 2.10 18.70 -6.30
C PRO A 478 1.67 18.38 -7.73
N ILE A 479 2.44 17.54 -8.43
CA ILE A 479 1.93 16.72 -9.53
C ILE A 479 1.54 15.36 -8.96
N GLU A 480 0.28 14.96 -9.14
CA GLU A 480 -0.20 13.70 -8.58
C GLU A 480 0.31 12.52 -9.39
N TYR A 481 0.52 11.39 -8.74
CA TYR A 481 0.86 10.13 -9.39
C TYR A 481 -0.09 9.04 -8.97
N SER A 482 -0.64 8.33 -9.94
CA SER A 482 -1.51 7.19 -9.70
C SER A 482 -1.04 5.96 -10.46
N CYS A 483 -1.33 4.80 -9.91
CA CYS A 483 -1.01 3.53 -10.55
C CYS A 483 -1.99 2.42 -10.16
N VAL A 484 -2.04 1.40 -11.01
CA VAL A 484 -2.68 0.11 -10.76
C VAL A 484 -1.86 -0.99 -11.43
N GLY A 485 -1.72 -2.13 -10.76
CA GLY A 485 -0.93 -3.26 -11.27
C GLY A 485 0.55 -3.17 -10.93
N LEU A 486 1.37 -3.80 -11.75
CA LEU A 486 2.83 -3.89 -11.58
C LEU A 486 3.51 -2.63 -12.07
N SER A 487 4.64 -2.28 -11.45
CA SER A 487 5.63 -1.38 -12.07
C SER A 487 6.26 -2.03 -13.30
N GLU A 488 6.91 -1.22 -14.14
CA GLU A 488 7.68 -1.74 -15.27
C GLU A 488 8.79 -2.70 -14.81
N GLU A 489 9.55 -2.32 -13.77
CA GLU A 489 10.62 -3.14 -13.22
C GLU A 489 10.12 -4.46 -12.63
N ASP A 490 8.99 -4.46 -11.91
CA ASP A 490 8.41 -5.68 -11.35
C ASP A 490 7.83 -6.59 -12.45
N ALA A 491 7.28 -6.00 -13.52
CA ALA A 491 6.77 -6.77 -14.66
C ALA A 491 7.92 -7.46 -15.42
N ILE A 492 9.03 -6.75 -15.63
CA ILE A 492 10.25 -7.32 -16.25
C ILE A 492 10.84 -8.41 -15.35
N GLU A 493 10.97 -8.18 -14.03
CA GLU A 493 11.47 -9.20 -13.10
C GLU A 493 10.59 -10.45 -13.10
N LYS A 494 9.27 -10.27 -13.15
CA LYS A 494 8.30 -11.37 -13.08
C LYS A 494 8.14 -12.16 -14.37
N PHE A 495 8.15 -11.47 -15.53
CA PHE A 495 7.76 -12.06 -16.80
C PHE A 495 8.91 -12.16 -17.81
N GLY A 496 10.01 -11.45 -17.60
CA GLY A 496 11.15 -11.32 -18.51
C GLY A 496 11.00 -10.14 -19.46
N GLU A 497 12.12 -9.44 -19.74
CA GLU A 497 12.16 -8.24 -20.58
C GLU A 497 11.58 -8.47 -21.98
N ASP A 498 11.96 -9.57 -22.63
CA ASP A 498 11.47 -9.93 -23.98
C ASP A 498 9.94 -10.13 -24.05
N ARG A 499 9.28 -10.36 -22.92
CA ARG A 499 7.83 -10.57 -22.84
C ARG A 499 7.05 -9.27 -22.60
N ILE A 500 7.70 -8.22 -22.14
CA ILE A 500 7.05 -6.95 -21.83
C ILE A 500 7.10 -6.01 -23.03
N GLU A 501 6.02 -5.25 -23.20
CA GLU A 501 5.99 -4.05 -24.05
C GLU A 501 5.46 -2.89 -23.21
N VAL A 502 6.01 -1.69 -23.41
CA VAL A 502 5.61 -0.50 -22.67
C VAL A 502 5.20 0.57 -23.64
N PHE A 503 3.93 0.99 -23.58
CA PHE A 503 3.45 2.13 -24.33
C PHE A 503 3.43 3.35 -23.42
N HIS A 504 3.90 4.49 -23.92
CA HIS A 504 4.06 5.69 -23.10
C HIS A 504 3.83 6.98 -23.87
N ARG A 505 3.56 8.06 -23.14
CA ARG A 505 3.37 9.39 -23.71
C ARG A 505 3.59 10.50 -22.68
N GLU A 506 4.21 11.58 -23.13
CA GLU A 506 4.19 12.88 -22.47
C GLU A 506 3.16 13.80 -23.14
N PHE A 507 2.45 14.58 -22.33
CA PHE A 507 1.42 15.49 -22.84
C PHE A 507 1.26 16.69 -21.89
N VAL A 508 0.72 17.79 -22.42
CA VAL A 508 0.38 18.98 -21.65
C VAL A 508 -1.13 19.00 -21.42
N PRO A 509 -1.63 18.94 -20.17
CA PRO A 509 -3.05 19.15 -19.88
C PRO A 509 -3.53 20.47 -20.49
N LEU A 510 -4.72 20.48 -21.11
CA LEU A 510 -5.25 21.67 -21.78
C LEU A 510 -5.36 22.86 -20.82
N GLU A 511 -5.67 22.62 -19.55
CA GLU A 511 -5.76 23.62 -18.48
C GLU A 511 -4.43 24.35 -18.24
N TRP A 512 -3.30 23.74 -18.62
CA TRP A 512 -1.96 24.32 -18.47
C TRP A 512 -1.49 25.06 -19.72
N SER A 513 -2.15 24.88 -20.87
CA SER A 513 -1.70 25.40 -22.18
C SER A 513 -1.55 26.93 -22.25
N LEU A 514 -2.31 27.68 -21.44
CA LEU A 514 -2.21 29.14 -21.37
C LEU A 514 -1.14 29.62 -20.38
N SER A 515 -0.70 28.77 -19.47
CA SER A 515 0.17 29.15 -18.35
C SER A 515 1.64 29.05 -18.73
N GLN A 516 2.29 30.20 -18.94
CA GLN A 516 3.74 30.21 -19.22
C GLN A 516 4.57 29.67 -18.05
N ALA A 517 4.05 29.77 -16.82
CA ALA A 517 4.69 29.20 -15.63
C ALA A 517 4.75 27.66 -15.65
N ARG A 518 3.98 27.02 -16.54
CA ARG A 518 3.90 25.56 -16.71
C ARG A 518 4.45 25.06 -18.04
N HIS A 519 5.16 25.91 -18.80
CA HIS A 519 5.68 25.55 -20.13
C HIS A 519 6.54 24.28 -20.13
N ASP A 520 7.33 24.06 -19.06
CA ASP A 520 8.22 22.90 -18.94
C ASP A 520 7.60 21.77 -18.08
N SER A 521 6.31 21.88 -17.74
CA SER A 521 5.58 20.92 -16.89
C SER A 521 4.74 19.98 -17.75
N ASN A 522 5.32 18.82 -18.10
CA ASN A 522 4.60 17.76 -18.80
C ASN A 522 3.97 16.75 -17.82
N SER A 523 2.74 16.34 -18.14
CA SER A 523 2.18 15.11 -17.59
C SER A 523 2.70 13.90 -18.37
N PHE A 524 2.60 12.73 -17.77
CA PHE A 524 3.12 11.49 -18.34
C PHE A 524 2.18 10.33 -18.04
N THR A 525 2.02 9.44 -19.00
CA THR A 525 1.32 8.18 -18.79
C THR A 525 2.06 7.04 -19.46
N LYS A 526 1.98 5.85 -18.87
CA LYS A 526 2.41 4.61 -19.50
C LYS A 526 1.56 3.42 -19.10
N ILE A 527 1.54 2.42 -19.96
CA ILE A 527 0.95 1.10 -19.71
C ILE A 527 2.01 0.03 -19.95
N VAL A 528 1.97 -1.01 -19.13
CA VAL A 528 2.86 -2.17 -19.19
C VAL A 528 2.03 -3.35 -19.66
N VAL A 529 2.45 -3.98 -20.76
CA VAL A 529 1.70 -5.00 -21.49
C VAL A 529 2.49 -6.30 -21.54
N ASP A 530 1.81 -7.42 -21.26
CA ASP A 530 2.35 -8.77 -21.43
C ASP A 530 2.04 -9.28 -22.85
N LYS A 531 3.05 -9.32 -23.72
CA LYS A 531 2.92 -9.74 -25.13
C LYS A 531 2.47 -11.19 -25.31
N GLN A 532 2.70 -12.05 -24.33
CA GLN A 532 2.40 -13.49 -24.43
C GLN A 532 1.08 -13.87 -23.77
N ASP A 533 0.40 -12.94 -23.11
CA ASP A 533 -0.88 -13.16 -22.44
C ASP A 533 -1.97 -12.30 -23.08
N GLU A 534 -2.17 -12.47 -24.39
CA GLU A 534 -3.18 -11.76 -25.19
C GLU A 534 -3.06 -10.22 -25.07
N GLU A 535 -1.83 -9.71 -24.99
CA GLU A 535 -1.56 -8.29 -24.77
C GLU A 535 -2.26 -7.74 -23.52
N ARG A 536 -2.36 -8.55 -22.47
CA ARG A 536 -2.95 -8.12 -21.20
C ARG A 536 -2.16 -6.95 -20.62
N VAL A 537 -2.88 -5.92 -20.22
CA VAL A 537 -2.33 -4.80 -19.45
C VAL A 537 -2.08 -5.28 -18.03
N VAL A 538 -0.81 -5.25 -17.60
CA VAL A 538 -0.36 -5.68 -16.27
C VAL A 538 -0.01 -4.51 -15.35
N GLY A 539 0.13 -3.31 -15.89
CA GLY A 539 0.36 -2.06 -15.15
C GLY A 539 -0.14 -0.84 -15.92
N ILE A 540 -0.69 0.14 -15.21
CA ILE A 540 -1.03 1.47 -15.75
C ILE A 540 -0.50 2.50 -14.75
N HIS A 541 0.20 3.51 -15.26
CA HIS A 541 0.80 4.58 -14.49
C HIS A 541 0.48 5.93 -15.11
N TYR A 542 0.06 6.88 -14.28
CA TYR A 542 -0.32 8.22 -14.71
C TYR A 542 0.22 9.26 -13.73
N VAL A 543 1.02 10.20 -14.24
CA VAL A 543 1.57 11.35 -13.51
C VAL A 543 0.96 12.62 -14.13
N GLY A 544 0.14 13.33 -13.38
CA GLY A 544 -0.61 14.47 -13.90
C GLY A 544 -1.68 14.97 -12.94
N PRO A 545 -2.42 16.02 -13.30
CA PRO A 545 -3.52 16.52 -12.48
C PRO A 545 -4.63 15.48 -12.34
N ASN A 546 -5.31 15.46 -11.19
CA ASN A 546 -6.46 14.58 -10.92
C ASN A 546 -6.17 13.08 -11.10
N ALA A 547 -4.93 12.65 -10.87
CA ALA A 547 -4.46 11.29 -11.13
C ALA A 547 -5.34 10.22 -10.46
N GLY A 548 -5.81 10.49 -9.24
CA GLY A 548 -6.72 9.57 -8.54
C GLY A 548 -8.07 9.38 -9.23
N GLU A 549 -8.62 10.44 -9.81
CA GLU A 549 -9.91 10.40 -10.53
C GLU A 549 -9.77 9.63 -11.84
N VAL A 550 -8.66 9.84 -12.56
CA VAL A 550 -8.33 9.12 -13.80
C VAL A 550 -8.19 7.62 -13.52
N MET A 551 -7.37 7.25 -12.55
CA MET A 551 -7.00 5.85 -12.31
C MET A 551 -8.14 4.98 -11.78
N GLN A 552 -9.12 5.57 -11.08
CA GLN A 552 -10.18 4.80 -10.44
C GLN A 552 -11.03 4.01 -11.47
N GLY A 553 -11.29 4.60 -12.64
CA GLY A 553 -12.02 3.94 -13.73
C GLY A 553 -11.22 2.77 -14.33
N PHE A 554 -9.95 3.00 -14.65
CA PHE A 554 -9.05 1.95 -15.17
C PHE A 554 -8.83 0.81 -14.18
N GLY A 555 -8.87 1.09 -12.87
CA GLY A 555 -8.86 0.05 -11.83
C GLY A 555 -9.95 -1.00 -11.99
N VAL A 556 -11.16 -0.59 -12.37
CA VAL A 556 -12.27 -1.52 -12.66
C VAL A 556 -11.94 -2.36 -13.90
N SER A 557 -11.43 -1.74 -14.95
CA SER A 557 -11.04 -2.46 -16.18
C SER A 557 -9.92 -3.48 -15.91
N MET A 558 -8.94 -3.14 -15.08
CA MET A 558 -7.85 -4.04 -14.68
C MET A 558 -8.34 -5.28 -13.93
N LYS A 559 -9.41 -5.17 -13.14
CA LYS A 559 -10.07 -6.33 -12.52
C LYS A 559 -10.77 -7.24 -13.53
N ASN A 560 -11.14 -6.70 -14.70
CA ASN A 560 -11.80 -7.43 -15.79
C ASN A 560 -10.83 -7.88 -16.89
N ARG A 561 -9.52 -8.01 -16.57
CA ARG A 561 -8.48 -8.50 -17.50
C ARG A 561 -8.38 -7.65 -18.78
N LEU A 562 -8.25 -6.34 -18.62
CA LEU A 562 -8.02 -5.39 -19.71
C LEU A 562 -6.86 -5.81 -20.63
N THR A 563 -7.08 -5.80 -21.93
CA THR A 563 -6.04 -5.96 -22.96
C THR A 563 -5.72 -4.64 -23.65
N TYR A 564 -4.55 -4.55 -24.28
CA TYR A 564 -4.16 -3.37 -25.06
C TYR A 564 -5.17 -3.05 -26.17
N SER A 565 -5.64 -4.06 -26.93
CA SER A 565 -6.67 -3.88 -27.97
C SER A 565 -7.95 -3.25 -27.42
N GLN A 566 -8.46 -3.73 -26.29
CA GLN A 566 -9.66 -3.15 -25.65
C GLN A 566 -9.43 -1.70 -25.22
N LEU A 567 -8.22 -1.38 -24.76
CA LEU A 567 -7.86 -0.03 -24.35
C LEU A 567 -7.89 0.94 -25.54
N VAL A 568 -7.25 0.60 -26.66
CA VAL A 568 -7.16 1.49 -27.83
C VAL A 568 -8.43 1.52 -28.70
N GLU A 569 -9.30 0.52 -28.59
CA GLU A 569 -10.65 0.56 -29.18
C GLU A 569 -11.59 1.53 -28.45
N THR A 570 -11.25 1.91 -27.21
CA THR A 570 -12.05 2.84 -26.42
C THR A 570 -11.92 4.26 -26.96
N VAL A 571 -13.05 4.85 -27.38
CA VAL A 571 -13.08 6.25 -27.86
C VAL A 571 -12.87 7.21 -26.69
N GLY A 572 -11.87 8.08 -26.82
CA GLY A 572 -11.54 9.11 -25.82
C GLY A 572 -12.64 10.16 -25.64
N ILE A 573 -12.67 10.76 -24.45
CA ILE A 573 -13.49 11.95 -24.15
C ILE A 573 -12.60 13.18 -24.38
N HIS A 574 -13.01 14.08 -25.27
CA HIS A 574 -12.19 15.22 -25.67
C HIS A 574 -12.80 16.57 -25.25
N PRO A 575 -12.01 17.52 -24.70
CA PRO A 575 -10.61 17.38 -24.26
C PRO A 575 -10.51 16.88 -22.81
N THR A 576 -9.75 15.80 -22.56
CA THR A 576 -9.43 15.33 -21.20
C THR A 576 -8.04 14.69 -21.11
N SER A 577 -7.33 14.87 -20.00
CA SER A 577 -6.04 14.18 -19.80
C SER A 577 -6.14 12.65 -19.75
N ALA A 578 -7.33 12.11 -19.44
CA ALA A 578 -7.54 10.66 -19.40
C ALA A 578 -7.60 10.03 -20.81
N GLU A 579 -7.93 10.81 -21.85
CA GLU A 579 -7.99 10.32 -23.23
C GLU A 579 -6.60 9.88 -23.76
N GLU A 580 -5.54 10.44 -23.18
CA GLU A 580 -4.16 10.10 -23.51
C GLU A 580 -3.83 8.63 -23.22
N ILE A 581 -4.49 8.01 -22.24
CA ILE A 581 -4.28 6.59 -21.90
C ILE A 581 -4.85 5.66 -22.99
N VAL A 582 -5.97 6.04 -23.61
CA VAL A 582 -6.65 5.21 -24.62
C VAL A 582 -6.16 5.46 -26.04
N THR A 583 -5.18 6.35 -26.22
CA THR A 583 -4.59 6.69 -27.53
C THR A 583 -3.08 6.43 -27.60
N LEU A 584 -2.54 5.69 -26.63
CA LEU A 584 -1.13 5.30 -26.57
C LEU A 584 -0.75 4.39 -27.74
N SER A 585 0.28 4.78 -28.50
CA SER A 585 0.81 4.00 -29.62
C SER A 585 2.34 3.91 -29.67
N ILE A 586 3.04 4.86 -29.03
CA ILE A 586 4.51 4.91 -28.95
C ILE A 586 4.99 3.86 -27.96
N THR A 587 5.89 2.97 -28.38
CA THR A 587 6.48 1.95 -27.51
C THR A 587 7.91 2.30 -27.13
N LYS A 588 8.34 1.91 -25.93
CA LYS A 588 9.75 2.02 -25.54
C LYS A 588 10.67 1.20 -26.45
N SER A 589 10.20 0.05 -26.94
CA SER A 589 10.98 -0.82 -27.81
C SER A 589 11.25 -0.22 -29.20
N SER A 590 10.44 0.74 -29.67
CA SER A 590 10.70 1.44 -30.93
C SER A 590 11.82 2.48 -30.82
N GLY A 591 12.13 2.93 -29.60
CA GLY A 591 13.10 3.99 -29.33
C GLY A 591 12.59 5.39 -29.67
N GLU A 592 11.31 5.55 -30.01
CA GLU A 592 10.68 6.85 -30.19
C GLU A 592 10.49 7.56 -28.85
N ASP A 593 10.56 8.91 -28.86
CA ASP A 593 10.45 9.72 -27.65
C ASP A 593 8.99 9.75 -27.17
N ALA A 594 8.75 9.70 -25.86
CA ALA A 594 7.42 9.82 -25.27
C ALA A 594 6.73 11.15 -25.61
N ALA A 595 7.50 12.20 -25.91
CA ALA A 595 7.01 13.49 -26.37
C ALA A 595 6.69 13.53 -27.88
N ALA A 596 7.04 12.49 -28.64
CA ALA A 596 6.83 12.41 -30.09
C ALA A 596 5.38 12.06 -30.45
N GLY A 597 4.42 12.83 -29.97
CA GLY A 597 3.02 12.63 -30.31
C GLY A 597 2.12 13.53 -29.51
N GLY A 598 1.81 14.72 -30.02
CA GLY A 598 0.83 15.66 -29.47
C GLY A 598 0.56 16.75 -30.50
N CYS A 599 -0.61 17.36 -30.44
CA CYS A 599 -0.94 18.56 -31.23
C CYS A 599 -0.35 19.80 -30.57
#